data_AF-A0A2N8PJT0-F1
#
_entry.id   AF-A0A2N8PJT0-F1
#
_cell.length_a   1.000
_cell.length_b   1.000
_cell.length_c   1.000
_cell.angle_alpha   90.00
_cell.angle_beta   90.00
_cell.angle_gamma   90.00
#
_symmetry.space_group_name_H-M   'P 1'
#
loop_
_entity.id
_entity.type
_entity.pdbx_description
1 polymer ?
#
loop_
_entity_poly.entity_id
_entity_poly.type
_entity_poly.pdbx_seq_one_letter_code
_entity_poly.pdbx_strand_id
1 'polypeptide(L)'
;MDGFLFAGWVVRIPAIKAQTGAGAGTLGLALLGVSVGAVAFMMLTGRLCRRFGSHAVTVASGAALALSILLPPLARSATALGLVLLVFGAAYGSLNVAMNSAAVELIATLRRPVMSGFHAAFSLGGMVGAGLGGLVAAHLSPFVHLLVLAVCGLLVTAVAGVALLRRRTGAGTPTAPPEERVERRSPAPDRPRGSRVPARTRRLVLVFGVIALCTAYGEGALADWGALHLSQDLAASPGLAAAGYAVFALAMTAGRLSGTVLVERFGAARALVAGGGTAAAGMLLGALAPTAWGACAGFAVAGLGLANIFPIAIARAGATGGPDGVAVASTIGYGGMLLGPPAIGFLAEVWGLPVALTTVALLAAVAALVAHLTRGAHRSEVARP
;
A
#
# COMPACT_ATOMS: atom_id res chain seq x y z
N MET A 1 -9.06 -1.16 8.49
CA MET A 1 -10.30 -0.38 8.28
C MET A 1 -10.37 0.03 6.83
N ASP A 2 -9.38 0.78 6.38
CA ASP A 2 -9.07 1.08 4.97
C ASP A 2 -9.26 -0.09 4.00
N GLY A 3 -8.67 -1.27 4.26
CA GLY A 3 -8.84 -2.44 3.38
C GLY A 3 -10.30 -2.91 3.27
N PHE A 4 -11.02 -2.92 4.39
CA PHE A 4 -12.43 -3.32 4.46
C PHE A 4 -13.34 -2.33 3.72
N LEU A 5 -13.15 -1.03 3.94
CA LEU A 5 -13.88 0.03 3.25
C LEU A 5 -13.62 -0.01 1.74
N PHE A 6 -12.35 -0.13 1.33
CA PHE A 6 -11.97 -0.15 -0.07
C PHE A 6 -12.57 -1.36 -0.80
N ALA A 7 -12.45 -2.55 -0.24
CA ALA A 7 -13.04 -3.76 -0.84
C ALA A 7 -14.58 -3.70 -0.87
N GLY A 8 -15.21 -3.17 0.18
CA GLY A 8 -16.65 -2.95 0.21
C GLY A 8 -17.16 -1.97 -0.85
N TRP A 9 -16.34 -0.96 -1.19
CA TRP A 9 -16.54 -0.11 -2.36
C TRP A 9 -16.41 -0.88 -3.68
N VAL A 10 -15.32 -1.64 -3.85
CA VAL A 10 -15.02 -2.38 -5.10
C VAL A 10 -16.17 -3.29 -5.50
N VAL A 11 -16.79 -4.00 -4.55
CA VAL A 11 -17.93 -4.89 -4.84
C VAL A 11 -19.14 -4.15 -5.43
N ARG A 12 -19.27 -2.84 -5.20
CA ARG A 12 -20.37 -2.02 -5.74
C ARG A 12 -20.09 -1.41 -7.11
N ILE A 13 -18.87 -1.52 -7.64
CA ILE A 13 -18.50 -0.96 -8.95
C ILE A 13 -19.47 -1.37 -10.08
N PRO A 14 -19.90 -2.65 -10.21
CA PRO A 14 -20.84 -3.03 -11.27
C PRO A 14 -22.19 -2.29 -11.20
N ALA A 15 -22.74 -2.13 -9.99
CA ALA A 15 -24.00 -1.42 -9.80
C ALA A 15 -23.86 0.09 -10.09
N ILE A 16 -22.74 0.69 -9.69
CA ILE A 16 -22.46 2.11 -9.95
C ILE A 16 -22.18 2.38 -11.43
N LYS A 17 -21.54 1.44 -12.14
CA LYS A 17 -21.39 1.49 -13.60
C LYS A 17 -22.76 1.56 -14.27
N ALA A 18 -23.68 0.68 -13.88
CA ALA A 18 -25.03 0.67 -14.43
C ALA A 18 -25.79 1.97 -14.12
N GLN A 19 -25.68 2.48 -12.88
CA GLN A 19 -26.29 3.74 -12.45
C GLN A 19 -25.80 4.97 -13.24
N THR A 20 -24.53 5.00 -13.63
CA THR A 20 -23.91 6.15 -14.33
C THR A 20 -24.01 6.04 -15.85
N GLY A 21 -24.48 4.91 -16.39
CA GLY A 21 -24.48 4.63 -17.82
C GLY A 21 -23.08 4.56 -18.43
N ALA A 22 -22.04 4.34 -17.61
CA ALA A 22 -20.66 4.41 -18.07
C ALA A 22 -20.28 3.18 -18.92
N GLY A 23 -19.70 3.44 -20.11
CA GLY A 23 -18.97 2.44 -20.87
C GLY A 23 -17.71 1.98 -20.14
N ALA A 24 -17.07 0.92 -20.63
CA ALA A 24 -15.86 0.38 -19.98
C ALA A 24 -14.71 1.41 -19.91
N GLY A 25 -14.44 2.13 -21.01
CA GLY A 25 -13.38 3.14 -21.06
C GLY A 25 -13.63 4.33 -20.14
N THR A 26 -14.86 4.87 -20.11
CA THR A 26 -15.20 6.01 -19.23
C THR A 26 -15.25 5.62 -17.76
N LEU A 27 -15.66 4.39 -17.44
CA LEU A 27 -15.53 3.85 -16.08
C LEU A 27 -14.05 3.72 -15.68
N GLY A 28 -13.20 3.22 -16.58
CA GLY A 28 -11.75 3.15 -16.33
C GLY A 28 -11.15 4.52 -15.99
N LEU A 29 -11.47 5.55 -16.79
CA LEU A 29 -11.07 6.93 -16.52
C LEU A 29 -11.60 7.45 -15.18
N ALA A 30 -12.84 7.11 -14.80
CA ALA A 30 -13.38 7.50 -13.50
C ALA A 30 -12.65 6.81 -12.34
N LEU A 31 -12.34 5.52 -12.47
CA LEU A 31 -11.62 4.73 -11.46
C LEU A 31 -10.17 5.22 -11.27
N LEU A 32 -9.53 5.76 -12.31
CA LEU A 32 -8.23 6.44 -12.17
C LEU A 32 -8.27 7.60 -11.17
N GLY A 33 -9.44 8.21 -10.96
CA GLY A 33 -9.65 9.24 -9.94
C GLY A 33 -9.16 8.80 -8.56
N VAL A 34 -9.36 7.53 -8.18
CA VAL A 34 -8.88 7.00 -6.89
C VAL A 34 -7.36 7.10 -6.78
N SER A 35 -6.64 6.61 -7.78
CA SER A 35 -5.17 6.57 -7.79
C SER A 35 -4.58 7.98 -7.92
N VAL A 36 -5.14 8.82 -8.80
CA VAL A 36 -4.72 10.21 -8.99
C VAL A 36 -4.94 11.02 -7.70
N GLY A 37 -6.12 10.91 -7.10
CA GLY A 37 -6.45 11.58 -5.84
C GLY A 37 -5.51 11.16 -4.72
N ALA A 38 -5.23 9.85 -4.60
CA ALA A 38 -4.32 9.32 -3.61
C ALA A 38 -2.91 9.90 -3.77
N VAL A 39 -2.31 9.76 -4.96
CA VAL A 39 -0.96 10.25 -5.26
C VAL A 39 -0.85 11.77 -5.07
N ALA A 40 -1.86 12.53 -5.50
CA ALA A 40 -1.86 13.99 -5.38
C ALA A 40 -1.79 14.49 -3.94
N PHE A 41 -2.41 13.78 -2.99
CA PHE A 41 -2.47 14.20 -1.59
C PHE A 41 -1.37 13.60 -0.71
N MET A 42 -0.74 12.48 -1.08
CA MET A 42 0.28 11.82 -0.24
C MET A 42 1.40 12.76 0.23
N MET A 43 1.96 13.57 -0.66
CA MET A 43 3.02 14.53 -0.34
C MET A 43 2.54 15.70 0.52
N LEU A 44 1.27 16.10 0.40
CA LEU A 44 0.66 17.07 1.31
C LEU A 44 0.48 16.43 2.69
N THR A 45 0.05 15.18 2.75
CA THR A 45 -0.17 14.46 4.00
C THR A 45 1.10 14.27 4.79
N GLY A 46 2.25 13.98 4.16
CA GLY A 46 3.54 13.97 4.87
C GLY A 46 3.84 15.29 5.58
N ARG A 47 3.55 16.42 4.92
CA ARG A 47 3.67 17.77 5.52
C ARG A 47 2.66 18.00 6.65
N LEU A 48 1.43 17.52 6.50
CA LEU A 48 0.40 17.60 7.56
C LEU A 48 0.80 16.75 8.77
N CYS A 49 1.33 15.53 8.58
CA CYS A 49 1.80 14.68 9.66
C CYS A 49 2.95 15.32 10.43
N ARG A 50 3.90 15.97 9.74
CA ARG A 50 4.96 16.74 10.39
C ARG A 50 4.44 17.93 11.21
N ARG A 51 3.41 18.62 10.72
CA ARG A 51 2.86 19.82 11.38
C ARG A 51 1.92 19.48 12.53
N PHE A 52 1.06 18.49 12.35
CA PHE A 52 -0.05 18.19 13.25
C PHE A 52 0.11 16.87 14.00
N GLY A 53 1.14 16.08 13.71
CA GLY A 53 1.39 14.75 14.24
C GLY A 53 0.67 13.65 13.45
N SER A 54 1.32 12.51 13.24
CA SER A 54 0.79 11.40 12.43
C SER A 54 -0.53 10.88 12.97
N HIS A 55 -0.67 10.75 14.30
CA HIS A 55 -1.89 10.23 14.94
C HIS A 55 -3.14 11.06 14.63
N ALA A 56 -3.05 12.40 14.74
CA ALA A 56 -4.20 13.27 14.48
C ALA A 56 -4.59 13.27 13.00
N VAL A 57 -3.60 13.26 12.10
CA VAL A 57 -3.84 13.19 10.66
C VAL A 57 -4.44 11.82 10.28
N THR A 58 -4.05 10.73 10.94
CA THR A 58 -4.67 9.40 10.75
C THR A 58 -6.15 9.42 11.13
N VAL A 59 -6.51 10.00 12.27
CA VAL A 59 -7.92 10.10 12.69
C VAL A 59 -8.73 10.96 11.73
N ALA A 60 -8.22 12.14 11.35
CA ALA A 60 -8.88 13.02 10.40
C ALA A 60 -9.07 12.35 9.03
N SER A 61 -8.03 11.69 8.51
CA SER A 61 -8.09 11.00 7.22
C SER A 61 -8.97 9.75 7.26
N GLY A 62 -9.03 9.05 8.41
CA GLY A 62 -9.92 7.92 8.62
C GLY A 62 -11.39 8.32 8.56
N ALA A 63 -11.74 9.43 9.20
CA ALA A 63 -13.08 10.00 9.11
C ALA A 63 -13.40 10.49 7.69
N ALA A 64 -12.44 11.16 7.04
CA ALA A 64 -12.60 11.60 5.66
C ALA A 64 -12.82 10.43 4.70
N LEU A 65 -12.08 9.31 4.84
CA LEU A 65 -12.27 8.12 4.03
C LEU A 65 -13.66 7.53 4.23
N ALA A 66 -14.06 7.36 5.50
CA ALA A 66 -15.37 6.81 5.85
C ALA A 66 -16.53 7.67 5.32
N LEU A 67 -16.41 9.00 5.35
CA LEU A 67 -17.43 9.90 4.78
C LEU A 67 -17.41 9.89 3.24
N SER A 68 -16.23 9.89 2.63
CA SER A 68 -16.09 9.95 1.17
C SER A 68 -16.66 8.73 0.45
N ILE A 69 -16.77 7.57 1.11
CA ILE A 69 -17.37 6.35 0.53
C ILE A 69 -18.88 6.51 0.25
N LEU A 70 -19.52 7.54 0.81
CA LEU A 70 -20.93 7.86 0.55
C LEU A 70 -21.15 8.58 -0.78
N LEU A 71 -20.09 9.10 -1.41
CA LEU A 71 -20.21 9.92 -2.60
C LEU A 71 -20.46 9.13 -3.90
N PRO A 72 -19.78 7.99 -4.18
CA PRO A 72 -20.02 7.23 -5.39
C PRO A 72 -21.47 6.81 -5.67
N PRO A 73 -22.30 6.35 -4.69
CA PRO A 73 -23.69 6.00 -4.94
C PRO A 73 -24.58 7.21 -5.26
N LEU A 74 -24.08 8.45 -5.14
CA LEU A 74 -24.79 9.67 -5.52
C LEU A 74 -24.47 10.11 -6.95
N ALA A 75 -23.40 9.59 -7.56
CA ALA A 75 -22.99 9.96 -8.90
C ALA A 75 -23.98 9.46 -9.97
N ARG A 76 -24.35 10.33 -10.91
CA ARG A 76 -25.28 10.02 -12.02
C ARG A 76 -24.63 10.12 -13.40
N SER A 77 -23.33 10.42 -13.46
CA SER A 77 -22.55 10.44 -14.70
C SER A 77 -21.12 9.97 -14.43
N ALA A 78 -20.42 9.50 -15.46
CA ALA A 78 -19.03 9.06 -15.35
C ALA A 78 -18.09 10.18 -14.86
N THR A 79 -18.30 11.42 -15.32
CA THR A 79 -17.53 12.58 -14.87
C THR A 79 -17.74 12.88 -13.39
N ALA A 80 -19.00 12.86 -12.93
CA ALA A 80 -19.31 13.02 -11.51
C ALA A 80 -18.67 11.90 -10.67
N LEU A 81 -18.71 10.66 -11.17
CA LEU A 81 -18.05 9.52 -10.53
C LEU A 81 -16.54 9.74 -10.42
N GLY A 82 -15.87 10.18 -11.49
CA GLY A 82 -14.44 10.47 -11.47
C GLY A 82 -14.05 11.54 -10.44
N LEU A 83 -14.83 12.62 -10.33
CA LEU A 83 -14.60 13.68 -9.35
C LEU A 83 -14.76 13.20 -7.91
N VAL A 84 -15.81 12.42 -7.62
CA VAL A 84 -15.99 11.88 -6.26
C VAL A 84 -14.95 10.82 -5.92
N LEU A 85 -14.50 10.05 -6.90
CA LEU A 85 -13.41 9.08 -6.72
C LEU A 85 -12.06 9.76 -6.51
N LEU A 86 -11.85 10.97 -7.05
CA LEU A 86 -10.70 11.80 -6.71
C LEU A 86 -10.72 12.18 -5.23
N VAL A 87 -11.87 12.58 -4.69
CA VAL A 87 -12.03 12.88 -3.26
C VAL A 87 -11.81 11.63 -2.39
N PHE A 88 -12.42 10.51 -2.76
CA PHE A 88 -12.23 9.23 -2.08
C PHE A 88 -10.75 8.80 -2.11
N GLY A 89 -10.10 8.92 -3.27
CA GLY A 89 -8.68 8.67 -3.46
C GLY A 89 -7.80 9.54 -2.58
N ALA A 90 -8.07 10.85 -2.51
CA ALA A 90 -7.35 11.78 -1.67
C ALA A 90 -7.44 11.41 -0.17
N ALA A 91 -8.63 11.04 0.30
CA ALA A 91 -8.83 10.55 1.66
C ALA A 91 -8.10 9.22 1.91
N TYR A 92 -8.16 8.29 0.96
CA TYR A 92 -7.48 7.00 1.03
C TYR A 92 -5.95 7.14 1.08
N GLY A 93 -5.37 7.93 0.16
CA GLY A 93 -3.93 8.21 0.12
C GLY A 93 -3.45 8.95 1.35
N SER A 94 -4.25 9.88 1.88
CA SER A 94 -3.95 10.57 3.14
C SER A 94 -3.94 9.61 4.33
N LEU A 95 -4.96 8.74 4.45
CA LEU A 95 -4.98 7.74 5.50
C LEU A 95 -3.78 6.79 5.40
N ASN A 96 -3.41 6.36 4.19
CA ASN A 96 -2.27 5.47 3.97
C ASN A 96 -0.96 6.08 4.51
N VAL A 97 -0.63 7.32 4.13
CA VAL A 97 0.60 7.99 4.59
C VAL A 97 0.57 8.24 6.10
N ALA A 98 -0.56 8.72 6.62
CA ALA A 98 -0.67 9.06 8.03
C ALA A 98 -0.58 7.82 8.93
N MET A 99 -1.29 6.74 8.56
CA MET A 99 -1.29 5.48 9.30
C MET A 99 0.08 4.81 9.24
N ASN A 100 0.73 4.79 8.08
CA ASN A 100 2.09 4.25 7.96
C ASN A 100 3.10 5.09 8.76
N SER A 101 2.94 6.40 8.81
CA SER A 101 3.78 7.27 9.65
C SER A 101 3.57 6.98 11.14
N ALA A 102 2.32 6.83 11.58
CA ALA A 102 2.00 6.42 12.96
C ALA A 102 2.54 5.02 13.30
N ALA A 103 2.49 4.09 12.34
CA ALA A 103 3.06 2.75 12.51
C ALA A 103 4.59 2.79 12.65
N VAL A 104 5.28 3.66 11.91
CA VAL A 104 6.73 3.88 12.06
C VAL A 104 7.07 4.41 13.45
N GLU A 105 6.32 5.39 13.96
CA GLU A 105 6.49 5.92 15.33
C GLU A 105 6.29 4.81 16.39
N LEU A 106 5.28 3.96 16.20
CA LEU A 106 5.04 2.81 17.07
C LEU A 106 6.16 1.77 16.98
N ILE A 107 6.69 1.47 15.79
CA ILE A 107 7.82 0.56 15.61
C ILE A 107 9.07 1.06 16.34
N ALA A 108 9.33 2.37 16.27
CA ALA A 108 10.44 2.99 17.00
C ALA A 108 10.29 2.83 18.53
N THR A 109 9.06 2.93 19.02
CA THR A 109 8.72 2.77 20.45
C THR A 109 8.80 1.30 20.89
N LEU A 110 8.22 0.39 20.12
CA LEU A 110 8.20 -1.06 20.41
C LEU A 110 9.55 -1.73 20.17
N ARG A 111 10.43 -1.13 19.36
CA ARG A 111 11.67 -1.74 18.84
C ARG A 111 11.43 -3.08 18.14
N ARG A 112 10.26 -3.24 17.52
CA ARG A 112 9.83 -4.47 16.82
C ARG A 112 9.30 -4.14 15.42
N PRO A 113 9.68 -4.91 14.38
CA PRO A 113 9.35 -4.62 12.99
C PRO A 113 7.92 -5.05 12.61
N VAL A 114 6.91 -4.49 13.29
CA VAL A 114 5.51 -4.92 13.18
C VAL A 114 4.77 -4.41 11.93
N MET A 115 5.44 -3.72 11.00
CA MET A 115 4.79 -3.12 9.83
C MET A 115 4.03 -4.14 8.96
N SER A 116 4.61 -5.32 8.75
CA SER A 116 3.97 -6.40 8.00
C SER A 116 2.65 -6.85 8.63
N GLY A 117 2.53 -6.82 9.97
CA GLY A 117 1.30 -7.13 10.67
C GLY A 117 0.17 -6.13 10.36
N PHE A 118 0.48 -4.83 10.23
CA PHE A 118 -0.51 -3.84 9.81
C PHE A 118 -1.00 -4.07 8.38
N HIS A 119 -0.09 -4.42 7.47
CA HIS A 119 -0.46 -4.77 6.10
C HIS A 119 -1.21 -6.11 6.00
N ALA A 120 -0.95 -7.06 6.91
CA ALA A 120 -1.76 -8.27 7.03
C ALA A 120 -3.20 -7.93 7.44
N ALA A 121 -3.38 -7.02 8.40
CA ALA A 121 -4.71 -6.54 8.80
C ALA A 121 -5.43 -5.80 7.66
N PHE A 122 -4.70 -5.04 6.82
CA PHE A 122 -5.25 -4.47 5.60
C PHE A 122 -5.75 -5.57 4.64
N SER A 123 -4.93 -6.59 4.35
CA SER A 123 -5.32 -7.70 3.47
C SER A 123 -6.52 -8.47 4.00
N LEU A 124 -6.53 -8.84 5.28
CA LEU A 124 -7.65 -9.52 5.93
C LEU A 124 -8.91 -8.65 5.86
N GLY A 125 -8.79 -7.35 6.14
CA GLY A 125 -9.88 -6.40 5.99
C GLY A 125 -10.44 -6.38 4.56
N GLY A 126 -9.57 -6.37 3.55
CA GLY A 126 -9.98 -6.45 2.15
C GLY A 126 -10.73 -7.73 1.80
N MET A 127 -10.22 -8.89 2.25
CA MET A 127 -10.90 -10.18 2.01
C MET A 127 -12.26 -10.26 2.71
N VAL A 128 -12.34 -9.83 3.97
CA VAL A 128 -13.62 -9.78 4.71
C VAL A 128 -14.58 -8.78 4.07
N GLY A 129 -14.09 -7.62 3.64
CA GLY A 129 -14.90 -6.59 2.98
C GLY A 129 -15.43 -7.04 1.62
N ALA A 130 -14.61 -7.70 0.81
CA ALA A 130 -15.03 -8.28 -0.46
C ALA A 130 -16.02 -9.44 -0.24
N GLY A 131 -15.73 -10.35 0.69
CA GLY A 131 -16.58 -11.50 1.00
C GLY A 131 -17.96 -11.11 1.53
N LEU A 132 -18.00 -10.33 2.62
CA LEU A 132 -19.26 -9.84 3.19
C LEU A 132 -19.98 -8.91 2.23
N GLY A 133 -19.25 -8.00 1.58
CA GLY A 133 -19.79 -7.09 0.57
C GLY A 133 -20.46 -7.85 -0.58
N GLY A 134 -19.84 -8.93 -1.04
CA GLY A 134 -20.37 -9.81 -2.09
C GLY A 134 -21.68 -10.49 -1.67
N LEU A 135 -21.74 -11.01 -0.44
CA LEU A 135 -22.96 -11.62 0.10
C LEU A 135 -24.12 -10.64 0.19
N VAL A 136 -23.86 -9.40 0.64
CA VAL A 136 -24.92 -8.37 0.77
C VAL A 136 -25.19 -7.63 -0.53
N ALA A 137 -24.39 -7.84 -1.59
CA ALA A 137 -24.49 -7.12 -2.85
C ALA A 137 -25.87 -7.27 -3.50
N ALA A 138 -26.44 -8.48 -3.44
CA ALA A 138 -27.74 -8.82 -4.00
C ALA A 138 -28.94 -8.33 -3.16
N HIS A 139 -28.73 -8.02 -1.87
CA HIS A 139 -29.82 -7.77 -0.92
C HIS A 139 -29.95 -6.30 -0.51
N LEU A 140 -28.87 -5.52 -0.64
CA LEU A 140 -28.86 -4.11 -0.25
C LEU A 140 -28.60 -3.22 -1.47
N SER A 141 -29.21 -2.03 -1.47
CA SER A 141 -28.87 -0.99 -2.44
C SER A 141 -27.42 -0.52 -2.24
N PRO A 142 -26.74 -0.01 -3.30
CA PRO A 142 -25.38 0.52 -3.16
C PRO A 142 -25.27 1.60 -2.08
N PHE A 143 -26.25 2.50 -1.99
CA PHE A 143 -26.27 3.54 -0.97
C PHE A 143 -26.35 2.98 0.45
N VAL A 144 -27.28 2.05 0.71
CA VAL A 144 -27.44 1.47 2.07
C VAL A 144 -26.20 0.71 2.49
N HIS A 145 -25.61 -0.09 1.59
CA HIS A 145 -24.37 -0.80 1.91
C HIS A 145 -23.22 0.14 2.23
N LEU A 146 -22.99 1.15 1.39
CA LEU A 146 -21.90 2.11 1.61
C LEU A 146 -22.17 3.02 2.82
N LEU A 147 -23.43 3.27 3.17
CA LEU A 147 -23.80 3.93 4.43
C LEU A 147 -23.42 3.10 5.66
N VAL A 148 -23.73 1.80 5.65
CA VAL A 148 -23.31 0.90 6.74
C VAL A 148 -21.78 0.90 6.87
N LEU A 149 -21.06 0.80 5.74
CA LEU A 149 -19.59 0.88 5.75
C LEU A 149 -19.07 2.21 6.29
N ALA A 150 -19.67 3.34 5.90
CA ALA A 150 -19.31 4.66 6.42
C ALA A 150 -19.49 4.74 7.94
N VAL A 151 -20.63 4.28 8.46
CA VAL A 151 -20.90 4.24 9.90
C VAL A 151 -19.90 3.34 10.62
N CYS A 152 -19.63 2.13 10.13
CA CYS A 152 -18.62 1.25 10.70
C CYS A 152 -17.22 1.90 10.69
N GLY A 153 -16.83 2.54 9.59
CA GLY A 153 -15.56 3.25 9.46
C GLY A 153 -15.43 4.42 10.44
N LEU A 154 -16.50 5.20 10.63
CA LEU A 154 -16.55 6.28 11.60
C LEU A 154 -16.47 5.76 13.03
N LEU A 155 -17.19 4.69 13.37
CA LEU A 155 -17.13 4.07 14.70
C LEU A 155 -15.73 3.54 15.01
N VAL A 156 -15.12 2.80 14.08
CA VAL A 156 -13.74 2.31 14.24
C VAL A 156 -12.76 3.48 14.38
N THR A 157 -12.92 4.52 13.56
CA THR A 157 -12.08 5.73 13.64
C THR A 157 -12.26 6.46 14.98
N ALA A 158 -13.48 6.56 15.51
CA ALA A 158 -13.75 7.20 16.79
C ALA A 158 -13.11 6.40 17.94
N VAL A 159 -13.35 5.08 18.00
CA VAL A 159 -12.83 4.22 19.05
C VAL A 159 -11.31 4.13 19.01
N ALA A 160 -10.72 3.81 17.86
CA ALA A 160 -9.28 3.73 17.70
C ALA A 160 -8.62 5.11 17.81
N GLY A 161 -9.30 6.16 17.35
CA GLY A 161 -8.83 7.54 17.38
C GLY A 161 -8.66 8.07 18.80
N VAL A 162 -9.54 7.71 19.73
CA VAL A 162 -9.35 8.03 21.16
C VAL A 162 -8.03 7.45 21.68
N ALA A 163 -7.73 6.19 21.36
CA ALA A 163 -6.47 5.56 21.79
C ALA A 163 -5.24 6.21 21.12
N LEU A 164 -5.31 6.52 19.82
CA LEU A 164 -4.23 7.20 19.09
C LEU A 164 -3.96 8.60 19.64
N LEU A 165 -5.01 9.38 19.89
CA LEU A 165 -4.90 10.75 20.37
C LEU A 165 -4.46 10.83 21.83
N ARG A 166 -4.87 9.88 22.69
CA ARG A 166 -4.38 9.79 24.08
C ARG A 166 -2.88 9.51 24.18
N ARG A 167 -2.30 8.78 23.23
CA ARG A 167 -0.84 8.58 23.19
C ARG A 167 -0.05 9.87 22.92
N ARG A 168 -0.69 10.91 22.37
CA ARG A 168 -0.07 12.22 22.11
C ARG A 168 0.29 12.99 23.38
N THR A 169 -0.38 12.72 24.50
CA THR A 169 -0.14 13.46 25.76
C THR A 169 1.08 12.96 26.54
N GLY A 170 1.81 11.94 26.05
CA GLY A 170 3.01 11.39 26.69
C GLY A 170 4.34 11.63 25.96
N ALA A 171 4.34 12.17 24.75
CA ALA A 171 5.54 12.35 23.92
C ALA A 171 5.78 13.83 23.61
N GLY A 172 6.12 14.60 24.64
CA GLY A 172 6.75 15.90 24.45
C GLY A 172 8.18 15.68 23.95
N THR A 173 8.48 16.18 22.74
CA THR A 173 9.83 16.42 22.19
C THR A 173 10.78 15.21 22.11
N PRO A 174 11.47 14.95 20.99
CA PRO A 174 12.67 14.13 21.01
C PRO A 174 13.77 14.90 21.76
N THR A 175 13.81 14.78 23.08
CA THR A 175 15.03 15.07 23.84
C THR A 175 16.00 13.93 23.59
N ALA A 176 17.14 14.29 23.01
CA ALA A 176 18.36 13.49 23.04
C ALA A 176 18.68 13.05 24.50
N PRO A 177 19.50 12.00 24.71
CA PRO A 177 19.85 11.54 26.05
C PRO A 177 20.50 12.67 26.86
N PRO A 178 20.34 12.69 28.20
CA PRO A 178 20.97 13.69 29.03
C PRO A 178 22.47 13.42 29.12
N GLU A 179 23.26 14.10 28.30
CA GLU A 179 24.65 14.36 28.65
C GLU A 179 24.69 15.52 29.64
N GLU A 180 25.47 15.36 30.70
CA GLU A 180 25.66 16.31 31.79
C GLU A 180 25.85 17.74 31.29
N ARG A 181 24.97 18.64 31.74
CA ARG A 181 25.16 20.08 31.60
C ARG A 181 26.34 20.53 32.46
N VAL A 182 27.49 20.71 31.84
CA VAL A 182 28.45 21.73 32.29
C VAL A 182 27.99 23.06 31.72
N GLU A 183 27.62 23.99 32.61
CA GLU A 183 27.26 25.36 32.28
C GLU A 183 28.43 26.07 31.58
N ARG A 184 28.28 26.32 30.27
CA ARG A 184 28.85 27.52 29.63
C ARG A 184 27.77 28.22 28.82
N ARG A 185 27.33 29.35 29.38
CA ARG A 185 26.44 30.33 28.75
C ARG A 185 27.17 30.93 27.55
N SER A 186 26.68 30.69 26.34
CA SER A 186 27.05 31.42 25.12
C SER A 186 25.79 31.61 24.24
N PRO A 187 25.69 32.74 23.53
CA PRO A 187 24.41 33.18 22.96
C PRO A 187 23.97 32.30 21.79
N ALA A 188 22.66 32.08 21.72
CA ALA A 188 22.02 31.24 20.72
C ALA A 188 22.30 31.73 19.29
N PRO A 189 22.73 30.88 18.35
CA PRO A 189 22.65 31.20 16.94
C PRO A 189 21.25 30.88 16.42
N ASP A 190 20.69 31.85 15.69
CA ASP A 190 19.46 31.76 14.94
C ASP A 190 19.33 30.44 14.17
N ARG A 191 18.18 29.77 14.30
CA ARG A 191 17.85 28.58 13.52
C ARG A 191 17.73 28.97 12.03
N PRO A 192 18.52 28.39 11.11
CA PRO A 192 18.31 28.63 9.70
C PRO A 192 17.00 27.96 9.25
N ARG A 193 16.05 28.75 8.79
CA ARG A 193 14.93 28.25 7.96
C ARG A 193 15.52 27.69 6.67
N GLY A 194 15.65 26.36 6.59
CA GLY A 194 16.00 25.66 5.35
C GLY A 194 17.09 24.59 5.47
N SER A 195 17.08 23.73 6.50
CA SER A 195 17.94 22.55 6.48
C SER A 195 17.52 21.64 5.31
N ARG A 196 18.29 21.67 4.23
CA ARG A 196 18.14 20.75 3.11
C ARG A 196 18.31 19.34 3.67
N VAL A 197 17.33 18.46 3.43
CA VAL A 197 17.44 17.03 3.75
C VAL A 197 18.75 16.51 3.15
N PRO A 198 19.61 15.84 3.93
CA PRO A 198 20.89 15.34 3.41
C PRO A 198 20.67 14.52 2.13
N ALA A 199 21.51 14.74 1.11
CA ALA A 199 21.36 14.09 -0.19
C ALA A 199 21.31 12.56 -0.09
N ARG A 200 22.04 12.00 0.89
CA ARG A 200 22.02 10.56 1.23
C ARG A 200 20.63 10.08 1.69
N THR A 201 19.99 10.80 2.61
CA THR A 201 18.63 10.49 3.09
C THR A 201 17.63 10.49 1.95
N ARG A 202 17.68 11.53 1.10
CA ARG A 202 16.82 11.61 -0.08
C ARG A 202 17.03 10.40 -1.02
N ARG A 203 18.28 10.03 -1.30
CA ARG A 203 18.60 8.88 -2.16
C ARG A 203 18.07 7.56 -1.58
N LEU A 204 18.22 7.33 -0.27
CA LEU A 204 17.71 6.12 0.38
C LEU A 204 16.18 6.02 0.34
N VAL A 205 15.48 7.12 0.61
CA VAL A 205 14.01 7.18 0.52
C VAL A 205 13.54 6.88 -0.90
N LEU A 206 14.22 7.42 -1.92
CA LEU A 206 13.90 7.12 -3.32
C LEU A 206 14.12 5.64 -3.64
N VAL A 207 15.20 5.02 -3.14
CA VAL A 207 15.44 3.58 -3.30
C VAL A 207 14.29 2.76 -2.71
N PHE A 208 13.83 3.09 -1.50
CA PHE A 208 12.68 2.39 -0.91
C PHE A 208 11.38 2.61 -1.70
N GLY A 209 11.19 3.82 -2.23
CA GLY A 209 10.10 4.11 -3.15
C GLY A 209 10.12 3.23 -4.39
N VAL A 210 11.29 3.03 -5.01
CA VAL A 210 11.45 2.13 -6.17
C VAL A 210 11.16 0.68 -5.80
N ILE A 211 11.66 0.20 -4.66
CA ILE A 211 11.36 -1.16 -4.15
C ILE A 211 9.84 -1.33 -3.93
N ALA A 212 9.18 -0.32 -3.35
CA ALA A 212 7.74 -0.30 -3.15
C ALA A 212 6.98 -0.31 -4.49
N LEU A 213 7.45 0.45 -5.48
CA LEU A 213 6.89 0.51 -6.84
C LEU A 213 6.93 -0.85 -7.52
N CYS A 214 8.08 -1.54 -7.49
CA CYS A 214 8.22 -2.87 -8.07
C CYS A 214 7.22 -3.88 -7.48
N THR A 215 6.96 -3.77 -6.18
CA THR A 215 6.01 -4.66 -5.48
C THR A 215 4.57 -4.32 -5.81
N ALA A 216 4.21 -3.04 -5.76
CA ALA A 216 2.86 -2.57 -6.08
C ALA A 216 2.48 -2.81 -7.54
N TYR A 217 3.46 -2.73 -8.46
CA TYR A 217 3.30 -3.16 -9.85
C TYR A 217 2.87 -4.63 -9.93
N GLY A 218 3.57 -5.53 -9.22
CA GLY A 218 3.24 -6.95 -9.23
C GLY A 218 1.88 -7.29 -8.60
N GLU A 219 1.52 -6.60 -7.52
CA GLU A 219 0.20 -6.74 -6.89
C GLU A 219 -0.91 -6.28 -7.84
N GLY A 220 -0.76 -5.12 -8.48
CA GLY A 220 -1.71 -4.63 -9.49
C GLY A 220 -1.78 -5.54 -10.72
N ALA A 221 -0.64 -6.03 -11.20
CA ALA A 221 -0.56 -6.93 -12.34
C ALA A 221 -1.40 -8.19 -12.15
N LEU A 222 -1.29 -8.86 -11.00
CA LEU A 222 -2.08 -10.07 -10.74
C LEU A 222 -3.54 -9.77 -10.45
N ALA A 223 -3.86 -8.61 -9.88
CA ALA A 223 -5.25 -8.18 -9.69
C ALA A 223 -5.99 -7.96 -11.01
N ASP A 224 -5.33 -7.31 -11.99
CA ASP A 224 -5.98 -6.92 -13.24
C ASP A 224 -5.85 -7.96 -14.35
N TRP A 225 -4.72 -8.66 -14.41
CA TRP A 225 -4.38 -9.54 -15.53
C TRP A 225 -4.29 -11.03 -15.17
N GLY A 226 -4.19 -11.38 -13.89
CA GLY A 226 -4.02 -12.78 -13.45
C GLY A 226 -5.17 -13.69 -13.87
N ALA A 227 -6.41 -13.25 -13.68
CA ALA A 227 -7.60 -13.99 -14.12
C ALA A 227 -7.70 -14.04 -15.66
N LEU A 228 -7.23 -13.00 -16.35
CA LEU A 228 -7.23 -12.94 -17.80
C LEU A 228 -6.25 -13.96 -18.39
N HIS A 229 -5.03 -14.04 -17.85
CA HIS A 229 -4.04 -15.04 -18.25
C HIS A 229 -4.56 -16.47 -18.08
N LEU A 230 -5.16 -16.77 -16.92
CA LEU A 230 -5.73 -18.10 -16.66
C LEU A 230 -6.84 -18.46 -17.65
N SER A 231 -7.73 -17.52 -17.96
CA SER A 231 -8.89 -17.76 -18.83
C SER A 231 -8.54 -17.75 -20.32
N GLN A 232 -7.77 -16.78 -20.79
CA GLN A 232 -7.47 -16.60 -22.21
C GLN A 232 -6.32 -17.47 -22.69
N ASP A 233 -5.23 -17.57 -21.93
CA ASP A 233 -4.03 -18.28 -22.37
C ASP A 233 -4.04 -19.76 -21.94
N LEU A 234 -4.72 -20.08 -20.84
CA LEU A 234 -4.72 -21.42 -20.23
C LEU A 234 -6.12 -22.07 -20.19
N ALA A 235 -7.11 -21.46 -20.85
CA ALA A 235 -8.48 -21.96 -20.98
C ALA A 235 -9.13 -22.37 -19.64
N ALA A 236 -8.76 -21.72 -18.54
CA ALA A 236 -9.28 -22.03 -17.22
C ALA A 236 -10.77 -21.66 -17.13
N SER A 237 -11.53 -22.44 -16.36
CA SER A 237 -12.91 -22.09 -16.03
C SER A 237 -12.97 -20.75 -15.28
N PRO A 238 -14.09 -20.00 -15.34
CA PRO A 238 -14.25 -18.75 -14.60
C PRO A 238 -13.96 -18.88 -13.10
N GLY A 239 -14.35 -20.01 -12.50
CA GLY A 239 -14.08 -20.31 -11.10
C GLY A 239 -12.58 -20.48 -10.80
N LEU A 240 -11.85 -21.18 -11.67
CA LEU A 240 -10.40 -21.37 -11.51
C LEU A 240 -9.62 -20.07 -11.76
N ALA A 241 -10.04 -19.27 -12.74
CA ALA A 241 -9.46 -17.96 -13.00
C ALA A 241 -9.61 -17.02 -11.79
N ALA A 242 -10.80 -16.99 -11.18
CA ALA A 242 -11.04 -16.25 -9.93
C ALA A 242 -10.21 -16.80 -8.76
N ALA A 243 -10.10 -18.13 -8.65
CA ALA A 243 -9.30 -18.79 -7.62
C ALA A 243 -7.80 -18.45 -7.73
N GLY A 244 -7.29 -18.17 -8.93
CA GLY A 244 -5.91 -17.75 -9.16
C GLY A 244 -5.53 -16.45 -8.43
N TYR A 245 -6.37 -15.43 -8.53
CA TYR A 245 -6.15 -14.20 -7.75
C TYR A 245 -6.39 -14.43 -6.25
N ALA A 246 -7.39 -15.23 -5.89
CA ALA A 246 -7.68 -15.54 -4.50
C ALA A 246 -6.50 -16.25 -3.80
N VAL A 247 -5.87 -17.22 -4.46
CA VAL A 247 -4.70 -17.93 -3.88
C VAL A 247 -3.50 -17.00 -3.76
N PHE A 248 -3.27 -16.11 -4.72
CA PHE A 248 -2.26 -15.06 -4.61
C PHE A 248 -2.51 -14.17 -3.38
N ALA A 249 -3.74 -13.66 -3.22
CA ALA A 249 -4.10 -12.77 -2.12
C ALA A 249 -4.01 -13.46 -0.75
N LEU A 250 -4.43 -14.73 -0.66
CA LEU A 250 -4.31 -15.54 0.56
C LEU A 250 -2.85 -15.81 0.91
N ALA A 251 -2.05 -16.22 -0.07
CA ALA A 251 -0.62 -16.46 0.10
C ALA A 251 0.12 -15.19 0.52
N MET A 252 -0.21 -14.05 -0.09
CA MET A 252 0.31 -12.74 0.32
C MET A 252 -0.08 -12.40 1.76
N THR A 253 -1.32 -12.65 2.16
CA THR A 253 -1.79 -12.42 3.53
C THR A 253 -1.01 -13.29 4.53
N ALA A 254 -0.84 -14.58 4.23
CA ALA A 254 -0.05 -15.49 5.05
C ALA A 254 1.43 -15.05 5.16
N GLY A 255 2.01 -14.58 4.05
CA GLY A 255 3.34 -13.99 4.03
C GLY A 255 3.44 -12.74 4.91
N ARG A 256 2.44 -11.86 4.89
CA ARG A 256 2.40 -10.64 5.73
C ARG A 256 2.28 -10.99 7.22
N LEU A 257 1.49 -12.00 7.58
CA LEU A 257 1.34 -12.48 8.96
C LEU A 257 2.66 -13.02 9.54
N SER A 258 3.44 -13.73 8.73
CA SER A 258 4.77 -14.22 9.12
C SER A 258 5.87 -13.16 9.04
N GLY A 259 5.58 -11.98 8.47
CA GLY A 259 6.56 -10.94 8.16
C GLY A 259 7.35 -10.43 9.37
N THR A 260 6.68 -10.17 10.50
CA THR A 260 7.35 -9.71 11.72
C THR A 260 8.42 -10.71 12.17
N VAL A 261 8.07 -12.00 12.23
CA VAL A 261 8.97 -13.08 12.65
C VAL A 261 10.14 -13.23 11.67
N LEU A 262 9.86 -13.16 10.35
CA LEU A 262 10.90 -13.22 9.32
C LEU A 262 11.90 -12.08 9.45
N VAL A 263 11.42 -10.85 9.69
CA VAL A 263 12.29 -9.68 9.82
C VAL A 263 13.06 -9.70 11.14
N GLU A 264 12.46 -10.14 12.25
CA GLU A 264 13.15 -10.32 13.54
C GLU A 264 14.27 -11.36 13.42
N ARG A 265 14.03 -12.49 12.74
CA ARG A 265 14.99 -13.59 12.63
C ARG A 265 16.10 -13.36 11.61
N PHE A 266 15.76 -12.84 10.43
CA PHE A 266 16.69 -12.75 9.29
C PHE A 266 17.14 -11.32 8.98
N GLY A 267 16.45 -10.31 9.48
CA GLY A 267 16.68 -8.90 9.18
C GLY A 267 16.03 -8.45 7.86
N ALA A 268 15.70 -7.16 7.80
CA ALA A 268 14.96 -6.54 6.69
C ALA A 268 15.62 -6.76 5.32
N ALA A 269 16.94 -6.60 5.21
CA ALA A 269 17.63 -6.74 3.92
C ALA A 269 17.56 -8.18 3.37
N ARG A 270 17.73 -9.20 4.22
CA ARG A 270 17.63 -10.60 3.78
C ARG A 270 16.19 -10.96 3.44
N ALA A 271 15.22 -10.47 4.20
CA ALA A 271 13.81 -10.66 3.90
C ALA A 271 13.42 -10.04 2.54
N LEU A 272 13.92 -8.84 2.21
CA LEU A 272 13.71 -8.21 0.90
C LEU A 272 14.32 -9.01 -0.24
N VAL A 273 15.58 -9.47 -0.10
CA VAL A 273 16.27 -10.23 -1.15
C VAL A 273 15.60 -11.59 -1.37
N ALA A 274 15.32 -12.33 -0.30
CA ALA A 274 14.66 -13.63 -0.38
C ALA A 274 13.24 -13.49 -0.93
N GLY A 275 12.47 -12.50 -0.43
CA GLY A 275 11.12 -12.22 -0.92
C GLY A 275 11.09 -11.87 -2.41
N GLY A 276 11.98 -10.98 -2.86
CA GLY A 276 12.07 -10.62 -4.28
C GLY A 276 12.51 -11.76 -5.18
N GLY A 277 13.45 -12.60 -4.73
CA GLY A 277 13.85 -13.83 -5.43
C GLY A 277 12.71 -14.85 -5.54
N THR A 278 12.00 -15.09 -4.43
CA THR A 278 10.81 -15.96 -4.40
C THR A 278 9.71 -15.41 -5.30
N ALA A 279 9.47 -14.10 -5.28
CA ALA A 279 8.49 -13.45 -6.15
C ALA A 279 8.85 -13.57 -7.63
N ALA A 280 10.13 -13.39 -7.98
CA ALA A 280 10.60 -13.55 -9.34
C ALA A 280 10.41 -14.99 -9.84
N ALA A 281 10.81 -15.99 -9.04
CA ALA A 281 10.60 -17.39 -9.39
C ALA A 281 9.11 -17.75 -9.51
N GLY A 282 8.29 -17.29 -8.55
CA GLY A 282 6.85 -17.49 -8.55
C GLY A 282 6.18 -16.87 -9.78
N MET A 283 6.56 -15.67 -10.18
CA MET A 283 6.00 -15.02 -11.36
C MET A 283 6.49 -15.61 -12.68
N LEU A 284 7.73 -16.09 -12.77
CA LEU A 284 8.19 -16.84 -13.94
C LEU A 284 7.38 -18.13 -14.10
N LEU A 285 7.17 -18.87 -13.01
CA LEU A 285 6.30 -20.04 -13.00
C LEU A 285 4.85 -19.65 -13.36
N GLY A 286 4.34 -18.60 -12.74
CA GLY A 286 2.97 -18.12 -12.91
C GLY A 286 2.65 -17.72 -14.34
N ALA A 287 3.58 -17.03 -14.99
CA ALA A 287 3.42 -16.49 -16.34
C ALA A 287 3.72 -17.50 -17.45
N LEU A 288 4.62 -18.46 -17.22
CA LEU A 288 5.12 -19.37 -18.26
C LEU A 288 4.66 -20.83 -18.06
N ALA A 289 3.86 -21.11 -17.03
CA ALA A 289 3.34 -22.45 -16.80
C ALA A 289 2.46 -22.91 -17.97
N PRO A 290 2.58 -24.18 -18.41
CA PRO A 290 1.74 -24.72 -19.48
C PRO A 290 0.34 -25.12 -18.99
N THR A 291 0.03 -24.96 -17.69
CA THR A 291 -1.24 -25.37 -17.09
C THR A 291 -1.74 -24.33 -16.10
N ALA A 292 -3.06 -24.16 -16.03
CA ALA A 292 -3.71 -23.24 -15.08
C ALA A 292 -3.32 -23.53 -13.62
N TRP A 293 -3.18 -24.80 -13.24
CA TRP A 293 -2.74 -25.17 -11.88
C TRP A 293 -1.30 -24.78 -11.60
N GLY A 294 -0.40 -24.95 -12.58
CA GLY A 294 0.98 -24.47 -12.49
C GLY A 294 1.03 -22.94 -12.34
N ALA A 295 0.20 -22.22 -13.10
CA ALA A 295 0.09 -20.77 -12.99
C ALA A 295 -0.43 -20.33 -11.61
N CYS A 296 -1.47 -20.98 -11.08
CA CYS A 296 -1.97 -20.74 -9.72
C CYS A 296 -0.91 -21.01 -8.64
N ALA A 297 -0.11 -22.07 -8.79
CA ALA A 297 1.01 -22.34 -7.88
C ALA A 297 2.07 -21.24 -7.95
N GLY A 298 2.41 -20.78 -9.16
CA GLY A 298 3.29 -19.63 -9.37
C GLY A 298 2.76 -18.35 -8.72
N PHE A 299 1.47 -18.04 -8.90
CA PHE A 299 0.80 -16.91 -8.27
C PHE A 299 0.84 -17.01 -6.73
N ALA A 300 0.63 -18.18 -6.15
CA ALA A 300 0.77 -18.38 -4.70
C ALA A 300 2.20 -18.08 -4.22
N VAL A 301 3.22 -18.60 -4.91
CA VAL A 301 4.63 -18.34 -4.60
C VAL A 301 4.97 -16.85 -4.77
N ALA A 302 4.45 -16.20 -5.82
CA ALA A 302 4.61 -14.78 -6.04
C ALA A 302 4.00 -13.95 -4.90
N GLY A 303 2.80 -14.32 -4.43
CA GLY A 303 2.13 -13.69 -3.29
C GLY A 303 2.98 -13.77 -2.02
N LEU A 304 3.53 -14.94 -1.70
CA LEU A 304 4.45 -15.12 -0.56
C LEU A 304 5.70 -14.25 -0.68
N GLY A 305 6.30 -14.19 -1.87
CA GLY A 305 7.52 -13.41 -2.12
C GLY A 305 7.30 -11.90 -2.00
N LEU A 306 6.24 -11.38 -2.61
CA LEU A 306 5.91 -9.95 -2.61
C LEU A 306 5.40 -9.45 -1.26
N ALA A 307 4.85 -10.33 -0.43
CA ALA A 307 4.12 -10.02 0.80
C ALA A 307 4.75 -8.94 1.68
N ASN A 308 6.05 -9.06 1.95
CA ASN A 308 6.75 -8.24 2.93
C ASN A 308 7.59 -7.12 2.32
N ILE A 309 7.71 -7.06 0.99
CA ILE A 309 8.61 -6.10 0.33
C ILE A 309 8.12 -4.66 0.53
N PHE A 310 6.86 -4.40 0.23
CA PHE A 310 6.26 -3.07 0.40
C PHE A 310 6.24 -2.60 1.88
N PRO A 311 5.74 -3.39 2.86
CA PRO A 311 5.75 -2.99 4.27
C PRO A 311 7.16 -2.66 4.79
N ILE A 312 8.16 -3.49 4.44
CA ILE A 312 9.54 -3.24 4.86
C ILE A 312 10.07 -1.95 4.21
N ALA A 313 9.83 -1.73 2.91
CA ALA A 313 10.27 -0.52 2.23
C ALA A 313 9.70 0.76 2.88
N ILE A 314 8.39 0.77 3.19
CA ILE A 314 7.74 1.89 3.86
C ILE A 314 8.30 2.10 5.28
N ALA A 315 8.45 1.03 6.07
CA ALA A 315 9.02 1.13 7.41
C ALA A 315 10.43 1.73 7.40
N ARG A 316 11.26 1.34 6.42
CA ARG A 316 12.63 1.84 6.28
C ARG A 316 12.66 3.27 5.76
N ALA A 317 11.78 3.63 4.81
CA ALA A 317 11.62 5.00 4.35
C ALA A 317 11.21 5.94 5.49
N GLY A 318 10.27 5.51 6.33
CA GLY A 318 9.85 6.26 7.52
C GLY A 318 10.94 6.37 8.58
N ALA A 319 11.69 5.30 8.84
CA ALA A 319 12.84 5.36 9.75
C ALA A 319 13.93 6.33 9.26
N THR A 320 14.10 6.47 7.94
CA THR A 320 15.14 7.34 7.34
C THR A 320 14.68 8.79 7.19
N GLY A 321 13.42 9.01 6.83
CA GLY A 321 12.89 10.33 6.41
C GLY A 321 11.67 10.81 7.19
N GLY A 322 11.26 10.11 8.24
CA GLY A 322 10.03 10.41 8.98
C GLY A 322 8.78 10.36 8.10
N PRO A 323 7.74 11.16 8.41
CA PRO A 323 6.50 11.21 7.61
C PRO A 323 6.70 11.64 6.16
N ASP A 324 7.69 12.49 5.86
CA ASP A 324 8.03 12.84 4.47
C ASP A 324 8.61 11.63 3.72
N GLY A 325 9.44 10.82 4.40
CA GLY A 325 9.99 9.58 3.84
C GLY A 325 8.90 8.57 3.48
N VAL A 326 7.94 8.37 4.39
CA VAL A 326 6.74 7.56 4.13
C VAL A 326 5.96 8.12 2.94
N ALA A 327 5.69 9.43 2.92
CA ALA A 327 4.94 10.07 1.84
C ALA A 327 5.61 9.85 0.47
N VAL A 328 6.92 10.09 0.35
CA VAL A 328 7.66 9.89 -0.90
C VAL A 328 7.64 8.43 -1.33
N ALA A 329 7.94 7.50 -0.41
CA ALA A 329 7.98 6.08 -0.75
C ALA A 329 6.59 5.53 -1.12
N SER A 330 5.53 5.93 -0.41
CA SER A 330 4.14 5.59 -0.77
C SER A 330 3.74 6.19 -2.12
N THR A 331 4.10 7.44 -2.40
CA THR A 331 3.78 8.11 -3.68
C THR A 331 4.41 7.37 -4.86
N ILE A 332 5.70 7.02 -4.76
CA ILE A 332 6.39 6.26 -5.79
C ILE A 332 5.82 4.83 -5.88
N GLY A 333 5.56 4.20 -4.73
CA GLY A 333 4.95 2.87 -4.64
C GLY A 333 3.63 2.78 -5.38
N TYR A 334 2.69 3.68 -5.09
CA TYR A 334 1.39 3.75 -5.76
C TYR A 334 1.50 4.06 -7.26
N GLY A 335 2.58 4.74 -7.67
CA GLY A 335 2.93 4.88 -9.08
C GLY A 335 3.03 3.53 -9.80
N GLY A 336 3.52 2.49 -9.14
CA GLY A 336 3.57 1.13 -9.69
C GLY A 336 2.20 0.53 -9.95
N MET A 337 1.25 0.75 -9.04
CA MET A 337 -0.13 0.29 -9.21
C MET A 337 -0.88 1.09 -10.29
N LEU A 338 -0.54 2.37 -10.47
CA LEU A 338 -1.12 3.24 -11.49
C LEU A 338 -0.58 2.95 -12.90
N LEU A 339 0.73 2.78 -13.02
CA LEU A 339 1.42 2.58 -14.31
C LEU A 339 1.45 1.12 -14.74
N GLY A 340 1.28 0.19 -13.80
CA GLY A 340 1.38 -1.24 -14.06
C GLY A 340 0.39 -1.76 -15.09
N PRO A 341 -0.92 -1.55 -14.90
CA PRO A 341 -1.91 -2.13 -15.80
C PRO A 341 -1.79 -1.62 -17.24
N PRO A 342 -1.63 -0.31 -17.51
CA PRO A 342 -1.37 0.17 -18.87
C PRO A 342 -0.08 -0.40 -19.47
N ALA A 343 1.01 -0.47 -18.68
CA ALA A 343 2.28 -1.01 -19.17
C ALA A 343 2.15 -2.48 -19.58
N ILE A 344 1.44 -3.31 -18.79
CA ILE A 344 1.18 -4.71 -19.13
C ILE A 344 0.29 -4.81 -20.36
N GLY A 345 -0.77 -4.00 -20.45
CA GLY A 345 -1.66 -3.99 -21.62
C GLY A 345 -0.91 -3.75 -22.93
N PHE A 346 -0.09 -2.70 -23.00
CA PHE A 346 0.71 -2.42 -24.20
C PHE A 346 1.72 -3.53 -24.52
N LEU A 347 2.36 -4.11 -23.52
CA LEU A 347 3.28 -5.23 -23.73
C LEU A 347 2.54 -6.49 -24.21
N ALA A 348 1.34 -6.74 -23.68
CA ALA A 348 0.51 -7.88 -24.04
C ALA A 348 0.00 -7.80 -25.49
N GLU A 349 -0.30 -6.60 -25.99
CA GLU A 349 -0.69 -6.40 -27.40
C GLU A 349 0.41 -6.80 -28.39
N VAL A 350 1.68 -6.58 -28.03
CA VAL A 350 2.81 -6.79 -28.94
C VAL A 350 3.48 -8.17 -28.74
N TRP A 351 3.57 -8.67 -27.49
CA TRP A 351 4.34 -9.88 -27.14
C TRP A 351 3.47 -10.98 -26.52
N GLY A 352 2.18 -10.73 -26.30
CA GLY A 352 1.29 -11.62 -25.57
C GLY A 352 1.34 -11.42 -24.05
N LEU A 353 0.24 -11.72 -23.39
CA LEU A 353 0.08 -11.55 -21.95
C LEU A 353 1.06 -12.38 -21.09
N PRO A 354 1.37 -13.65 -21.43
CA PRO A 354 2.34 -14.44 -20.68
C PRO A 354 3.71 -13.75 -20.59
N VAL A 355 4.19 -13.22 -21.72
CA VAL A 355 5.48 -12.52 -21.79
C VAL A 355 5.42 -11.20 -21.02
N ALA A 356 4.33 -10.44 -21.16
CA ALA A 356 4.13 -9.20 -20.42
C ALA A 356 4.18 -9.40 -18.89
N LEU A 357 3.60 -10.50 -18.37
CA LEU A 357 3.63 -10.83 -16.94
C LEU A 357 5.02 -11.16 -16.40
N THR A 358 5.99 -11.57 -17.25
CA THR A 358 7.38 -11.77 -16.81
C THR A 358 8.06 -10.48 -16.34
N THR A 359 7.55 -9.31 -16.73
CA THR A 359 8.05 -8.02 -16.20
C THR A 359 7.87 -7.89 -14.70
N VAL A 360 6.85 -8.53 -14.11
CA VAL A 360 6.70 -8.60 -12.66
C VAL A 360 7.87 -9.35 -12.03
N ALA A 361 8.30 -10.46 -12.64
CA ALA A 361 9.47 -11.20 -12.19
C ALA A 361 10.76 -10.37 -12.29
N LEU A 362 10.92 -9.65 -13.41
CA LEU A 362 12.05 -8.73 -13.60
C LEU A 362 12.07 -7.65 -12.52
N LEU A 363 10.95 -6.97 -12.26
CA LEU A 363 10.88 -5.91 -11.25
C LEU A 363 11.08 -6.45 -9.82
N ALA A 364 10.59 -7.66 -9.51
CA ALA A 364 10.87 -8.32 -8.25
C ALA A 364 12.37 -8.64 -8.09
N ALA A 365 13.03 -9.10 -9.15
CA ALA A 365 14.48 -9.33 -9.16
C ALA A 365 15.27 -8.02 -9.02
N VAL A 366 14.84 -6.93 -9.68
CA VAL A 366 15.42 -5.59 -9.52
C VAL A 366 15.29 -5.12 -8.07
N ALA A 367 14.11 -5.28 -7.45
CA ALA A 367 13.91 -4.93 -6.04
C ALA A 367 14.85 -5.72 -5.11
N ALA A 368 15.02 -7.03 -5.36
CA ALA A 368 15.97 -7.86 -4.61
C ALA A 368 17.42 -7.39 -4.80
N LEU A 369 17.83 -7.10 -6.04
CA LEU A 369 19.17 -6.61 -6.34
C LEU A 369 19.45 -5.27 -5.67
N VAL A 370 18.52 -4.32 -5.77
CA VAL A 370 18.65 -3.00 -5.14
C VAL A 370 18.72 -3.12 -3.61
N ALA A 371 17.91 -4.00 -3.01
CA ALA A 371 17.96 -4.28 -1.57
C ALA A 371 19.30 -4.91 -1.17
N HIS A 372 19.85 -5.80 -2.00
CA HIS A 372 21.14 -6.42 -1.77
C HIS A 372 22.28 -5.40 -1.82
N LEU A 373 22.31 -4.55 -2.86
CA LEU A 373 23.36 -3.56 -3.04
C LEU A 373 23.35 -2.48 -1.94
N THR A 374 22.18 -2.17 -1.39
CA THR A 374 22.02 -1.14 -0.35
C THR A 374 22.14 -1.66 1.09
N ARG A 375 22.35 -2.97 1.29
CA ARG A 375 22.47 -3.61 2.62
C ARG A 375 23.53 -2.98 3.53
N GLY A 376 24.64 -2.50 2.95
CA GLY A 376 25.78 -1.93 3.68
C GLY A 376 25.54 -0.49 4.15
N ALA A 377 24.73 0.28 3.44
CA ALA A 377 24.43 1.68 3.77
C ALA A 377 23.67 1.84 5.10
N HIS A 378 23.18 0.74 5.66
CA HIS A 378 22.37 0.65 6.87
C HIS A 378 23.12 0.18 8.13
N ARG A 379 24.33 -0.36 8.02
CA ARG A 379 25.10 -0.78 9.21
C ARG A 379 25.77 0.40 9.92
N SER A 380 26.04 1.49 9.20
CA SER A 380 26.79 2.65 9.69
C SER A 380 26.03 3.62 10.62
N GLU A 381 24.77 3.34 10.98
CA GLU A 381 23.98 4.18 11.92
C GLU A 381 23.89 3.60 13.33
N VAL A 382 24.16 2.30 13.53
CA VAL A 382 24.10 1.63 14.84
C VAL A 382 25.50 1.48 15.46
N ALA A 383 26.55 1.69 14.67
CA ALA A 383 27.94 1.66 15.11
C ALA A 383 28.56 3.04 14.99
N ARG A 384 28.18 3.96 15.88
CA ARG A 384 29.09 5.00 16.35
C ARG A 384 29.10 4.92 17.87
N PRO A 385 30.27 4.67 18.49
CA PRO A 385 30.39 4.53 19.94
C PRO A 385 30.00 5.81 20.67
#